data_AF-A0A0W0WXD7-F1
#
_entry.id   AF-A0A0W0WXD7-F1
#
_cell.length_a   1.000
_cell.length_b   1.000
_cell.length_c   1.000
_cell.angle_alpha   90.00
_cell.angle_beta   90.00
_cell.angle_gamma   90.00
#
_symmetry.space_group_name_H-M   'P 1'
#
loop_
_entity.id
_entity.type
_entity.pdbx_description
1 polymer ?
#
loop_
_entity_poly.entity_id
_entity_poly.type
_entity_poly.pdbx_seq_one_letter_code
_entity_poly.pdbx_strand_id
1 'polypeptide(L)' 'MDMNNLLNLFANIIVFGVILGLINAFLPMARAIKSLLNLLVLIVLILYILQFFAIIPTVIPMFRVIR' A
#
# COMPACT_ATOMS: atom_id res chain seq x y z
N MET A 1 6.21 -19.92 3.45
CA MET A 1 6.29 -18.59 2.79
C MET A 1 7.71 -18.44 2.27
N ASP A 2 7.88 -18.36 0.96
CA ASP A 2 9.21 -18.14 0.37
C ASP A 2 9.68 -16.71 0.64
N MET A 3 11.00 -16.54 0.80
CA MET A 3 11.64 -15.23 1.00
C MET A 3 11.19 -14.21 -0.06
N ASN A 4 11.05 -14.66 -1.31
CA ASN A 4 10.62 -13.83 -2.43
C ASN A 4 9.20 -13.27 -2.24
N ASN A 5 8.29 -13.98 -1.55
CA ASN A 5 6.93 -13.50 -1.32
C ASN A 5 6.88 -12.40 -0.26
N LEU A 6 7.71 -12.51 0.78
CA LEU A 6 7.87 -11.44 1.78
C LEU A 6 8.50 -10.20 1.17
N LEU A 7 9.55 -10.37 0.37
CA LEU A 7 10.17 -9.26 -0.35
C LEU A 7 9.19 -8.58 -1.30
N ASN A 8 8.30 -9.33 -1.95
CA ASN A 8 7.25 -8.77 -2.80
C ASN A 8 6.21 -7.96 -2.01
N LEU A 9 5.78 -8.47 -0.85
CA LEU A 9 4.90 -7.74 0.06
C LEU A 9 5.51 -6.41 0.47
N PHE A 10 6.76 -6.44 0.94
CA PHE A 10 7.49 -5.23 1.35
C PHE A 10 7.69 -4.28 0.17
N ALA A 11 8.06 -4.78 -1.01
CA ALA A 11 8.21 -3.97 -2.22
C ALA A 11 6.91 -3.24 -2.57
N ASN A 12 5.76 -3.93 -2.53
CA ASN A 12 4.48 -3.29 -2.81
C ASN A 12 4.13 -2.22 -1.77
N ILE A 13 4.33 -2.50 -0.48
CA ILE A 13 4.11 -1.52 0.60
C ILE A 13 4.98 -0.27 0.37
N ILE A 14 6.26 -0.45 0.03
CA ILE A 14 7.19 0.64 -0.26
C ILE A 14 6.72 1.43 -1.48
N VAL A 15 6.31 0.77 -2.57
CA VAL A 15 5.80 1.43 -3.78
C VAL A 15 4.59 2.29 -3.45
N PHE A 16 3.60 1.77 -2.71
CA PHE A 16 2.45 2.58 -2.26
C PHE A 16 2.90 3.77 -1.41
N GLY A 17 3.76 3.54 -0.41
CA GLY A 17 4.29 4.59 0.47
C GLY A 17 5.02 5.69 -0.29
N VAL A 18 5.88 5.33 -1.25
CA VAL A 18 6.62 6.26 -2.10
C VAL A 18 5.66 7.05 -2.99
N ILE A 19 4.72 6.41 -3.67
CA ILE A 19 3.74 7.08 -4.53
C ILE A 19 2.96 8.13 -3.73
N LEU A 20 2.49 7.78 -2.54
CA LEU A 20 1.74 8.69 -1.68
C LEU A 20 2.60 9.80 -1.11
N GLY A 21 3.85 9.49 -0.76
CA GLY A 21 4.85 10.46 -0.35
C GLY A 21 5.11 11.49 -1.44
N LEU A 22 5.26 11.04 -2.70
CA LEU A 22 5.41 11.91 -3.87
C LEU A 22 4.15 12.74 -4.10
N ILE A 23 2.96 12.14 -4.04
CA ILE A 23 1.68 12.87 -4.14
C ILE A 23 1.63 14.01 -3.10
N ASN A 24 1.99 13.72 -1.84
CA ASN A 24 2.01 14.73 -0.78
C ASN A 24 3.13 15.79 -0.95
N ALA A 25 4.24 15.44 -1.62
CA ALA A 25 5.35 16.35 -1.86
C ALA A 25 5.09 17.29 -3.06
N PHE A 26 4.45 16.80 -4.11
CA PHE A 26 4.26 17.53 -5.37
C PHE A 26 2.88 18.18 -5.51
N LEU A 27 1.85 17.69 -4.81
CA LEU A 27 0.52 18.27 -4.83
C LEU A 27 0.22 18.97 -3.50
N PRO A 28 0.24 20.33 -3.44
CA PRO A 28 -0.18 21.06 -2.26
C PRO A 28 -1.69 20.85 -2.05
N MET A 29 -2.05 20.00 -1.07
CA MET A 29 -3.44 19.69 -0.75
C MET A 29 -3.95 20.53 0.42
N ALA A 30 -5.23 20.91 0.32
CA ALA A 30 -5.98 21.43 1.46
C ALA A 30 -6.00 20.42 2.61
N ARG A 31 -5.96 20.92 3.85
CA ARG A 31 -5.78 20.10 5.07
C ARG A 31 -6.83 18.98 5.21
N ALA A 32 -8.06 19.21 4.75
CA ALA A 32 -9.14 18.21 4.73
C ALA A 32 -8.88 17.05 3.77
N ILE A 33 -8.43 17.35 2.53
CA ILE A 33 -8.13 16.32 1.51
C ILE A 33 -6.95 15.46 1.98
N LYS A 34 -5.94 16.07 2.61
CA LYS A 34 -4.79 15.36 3.16
C LYS A 34 -5.20 14.30 4.20
N SER A 35 -6.14 14.65 5.08
CA SER A 35 -6.64 13.73 6.11
C SER A 35 -7.38 12.54 5.49
N LEU A 36 -8.25 12.81 4.51
CA LEU A 36 -8.99 11.76 3.79
C LEU A 36 -8.06 10.82 3.02
N LEU A 37 -7.06 11.37 2.34
CA LEU A 37 -6.07 10.56 1.62
C LEU A 37 -5.30 9.67 2.60
N ASN A 38 -4.77 10.22 3.70
CA ASN A 38 -4.03 9.41 4.67
C ASN A 38 -4.89 8.30 5.31
N LEU A 39 -6.16 8.57 5.58
CA LEU A 39 -7.12 7.56 6.05
C LEU A 39 -7.32 6.46 5.00
N LEU A 40 -7.51 6.84 3.73
CA LEU A 40 -7.67 5.90 2.62
C LEU A 40 -6.44 4.99 2.50
N VAL A 41 -5.25 5.58 2.56
CA VAL A 41 -3.96 4.87 2.53
C VAL A 41 -3.86 3.85 3.65
N LEU A 42 -4.21 4.26 4.87
CA LEU A 42 -4.20 3.39 6.03
C LEU A 42 -5.12 2.18 5.82
N ILE A 43 -6.35 2.41 5.33
CA ILE A 43 -7.31 1.34 5.04
C ILE A 43 -6.76 0.38 3.99
N VAL A 44 -6.22 0.91 2.89
CA VAL A 44 -5.61 0.11 1.81
C VAL A 44 -4.46 -0.74 2.36
N LEU A 45 -3.62 -0.17 3.22
CA LEU A 45 -2.48 -0.88 3.81
C LEU A 45 -2.93 -2.01 4.74
N ILE A 46 -3.95 -1.78 5.58
CA ILE A 46 -4.53 -2.80 6.45
C ILE A 46 -5.11 -3.94 5.62
N LEU A 47 -5.92 -3.64 4.61
CA LEU A 47 -6.49 -4.64 3.72
C LEU A 47 -5.39 -5.45 3.02
N TYR A 48 -4.33 -4.79 2.56
CA TYR A 48 -3.21 -5.43 1.88
C TYR A 48 -2.47 -6.44 2.78
N ILE A 49 -2.29 -6.10 4.06
CA ILE A 49 -1.69 -7.00 5.05
C ILE A 49 -2.63 -8.18 5.34
N LEU A 50 -3.92 -7.93 5.57
CA LEU A 50 -4.90 -8.99 5.86
C LEU A 50 -5.02 -10.01 4.71
N GLN A 51 -5.04 -9.55 3.45
CA GLN A 51 -5.07 -10.45 2.29
C GLN A 51 -3.77 -11.24 2.14
N PHE A 52 -2.62 -10.70 2.54
CA PHE A 52 -1.34 -11.41 2.50
C PHE A 52 -1.31 -12.60 3.46
N PHE A 53 -1.91 -12.45 4.65
CA PHE A 53 -2.10 -13.55 5.59
C PHE A 53 -3.26 -14.49 5.23
N ALA A 54 -3.90 -14.28 4.07
CA ALA A 54 -5.08 -15.01 3.62
C ALA A 54 -6.26 -14.96 4.61
N ILE A 55 -6.33 -13.92 5.45
CA ILE A 55 -7.43 -13.69 6.40
C ILE A 55 -8.69 -13.23 5.63
N ILE A 56 -8.49 -12.53 4.51
CA ILE A 56 -9.55 -12.06 3.62
C ILE A 56 -9.23 -12.46 2.16
N PRO A 57 -10.25 -12.59 1.28
CA PRO A 57 -10.00 -12.79 -0.14
C PRO A 57 -9.22 -11.62 -0.75
N THR A 58 -8.46 -11.91 -1.81
CA THR A 58 -7.65 -10.90 -2.52
C THR A 58 -8.55 -9.85 -3.16
N VAL A 59 -8.67 -8.69 -2.51
CA VAL A 59 -9.40 -7.53 -3.06
C VAL A 59 -8.48 -6.67 -3.92
N ILE A 60 -7.21 -6.56 -3.53
CA ILE A 60 -6.20 -5.77 -4.24
C ILE A 60 -5.27 -6.73 -4.99
N PRO A 61 -5.07 -6.56 -6.32
CA PRO A 61 -4.16 -7.41 -7.07
C PRO A 61 -2.74 -7.30 -6.49
N MET A 62 -2.17 -8.45 -6.13
CA MET A 62 -0.77 -8.53 -5.70
C MET A 62 0.12 -8.47 -6.94
N PHE A 63 0.80 -7.35 -7.12
CA PHE A 63 1.82 -7.21 -8.15
C PHE A 63 3.09 -7.96 -7.71
N ARG A 64 3.67 -8.75 -8.61
CA ARG A 64 5.01 -9.32 -8.40
C ARG A 64 6.06 -8.35 -8.92
N VAL A 65 6.66 -7.58 -8.00
CA VAL A 65 7.75 -6.64 -8.29
C VAL A 65 9.08 -7.38 -8.43
N ILE A 66 9.33 -8.38 -7.59
CA ILE A 66 10.57 -9.17 -7.58
C ILE A 66 10.26 -10.60 -8.02
N ARG A 67 11.06 -11.14 -8.96
CA ARG A 67 10.89 -12.48 -9.53
C ARG A 67 11.77 -13.49 -8.77
#